data_AF-A0A2E0XLF5-F1
#
_entry.id   AF-A0A2E0XLF5-F1
#
_cell.length_a   1.000
_cell.length_b   1.000
_cell.length_c   1.000
_cell.angle_alpha   90.00
_cell.angle_beta   90.00
_cell.angle_gamma   90.00
#
_symmetry.space_group_name_H-M   'P 1'
#
loop_
_entity.id
_entity.type
_entity.pdbx_description
1 polymer ?
#
loop_
_entity_poly.entity_id
_entity_poly.type
_entity_poly.pdbx_seq_one_letter_code
_entity_poly.pdbx_strand_id
1 'polypeptide(L)'
;WEEAIWKMSGFPAKRFGLKDRGQLKEGLAADIVVFDPETLADKSTWSDPLQPAVGVEHVLVNGQRVIADGAVTNQLPGRVLRRS
;
A
#
# COMPACT_ATOMS: atom_id res chain seq x y z
N TRP A 1 -9.00 -10.43 8.14
CA TRP A 1 -8.07 -9.50 7.44
C TRP A 1 -8.73 -8.81 6.25
N GLU A 2 -9.48 -9.56 5.47
CA GLU A 2 -10.20 -9.22 4.24
C GLU A 2 -11.03 -7.95 4.36
N GLU A 3 -11.85 -7.81 5.40
CA GLU A 3 -12.69 -6.60 5.57
C GLU A 3 -11.82 -5.35 5.83
N ALA A 4 -10.76 -5.47 6.64
CA ALA A 4 -9.83 -4.37 6.87
C ALA A 4 -9.08 -3.99 5.58
N ILE A 5 -8.62 -4.98 4.82
CA ILE A 5 -7.98 -4.79 3.51
C ILE A 5 -8.95 -4.08 2.56
N TRP A 6 -10.21 -4.51 2.48
CA TRP A 6 -11.23 -3.87 1.66
C TRP A 6 -11.44 -2.39 2.02
N LYS A 7 -11.52 -2.08 3.32
CA LYS A 7 -11.67 -0.70 3.83
C LYS A 7 -10.50 0.21 3.47
N MET A 8 -9.30 -0.35 3.22
CA MET A 8 -8.09 0.40 2.88
C MET A 8 -7.71 0.35 1.39
N SER A 9 -8.37 -0.48 0.57
CA SER A 9 -8.04 -0.66 -0.85
C SER A 9 -9.25 -0.43 -1.78
N GLY A 10 -10.10 -1.44 -1.93
CA GLY A 10 -11.18 -1.42 -2.91
C GLY A 10 -12.32 -0.46 -2.54
N PHE A 11 -12.61 -0.28 -1.25
CA PHE A 11 -13.60 0.69 -0.80
C PHE A 11 -13.23 2.14 -1.18
N PRO A 12 -12.03 2.67 -0.84
CA PRO A 12 -11.64 4.01 -1.26
C PRO A 12 -11.54 4.12 -2.78
N ALA A 13 -10.98 3.13 -3.50
CA ALA A 13 -10.94 3.15 -4.96
C ALA A 13 -12.34 3.32 -5.57
N LYS A 14 -13.34 2.58 -5.07
CA LYS A 14 -14.75 2.73 -5.47
C LYS A 14 -15.31 4.11 -5.12
N ARG A 15 -15.03 4.63 -3.92
CA ARG A 15 -15.54 5.94 -3.45
C ARG A 15 -14.99 7.11 -4.26
N PHE A 16 -13.73 7.03 -4.68
CA PHE A 16 -13.03 8.07 -5.42
C PHE A 16 -13.12 7.93 -6.95
N GLY A 17 -13.57 6.76 -7.46
CA GLY A 17 -13.69 6.52 -8.91
C GLY A 17 -12.35 6.18 -9.56
N LEU A 18 -11.52 5.40 -8.87
CA LEU A 18 -10.26 4.89 -9.39
C LEU A 18 -10.52 3.52 -10.01
N LYS A 19 -10.75 3.48 -11.32
CA LYS A 19 -11.17 2.25 -12.02
C LYS A 19 -10.05 1.23 -12.21
N ASP A 20 -8.81 1.68 -12.16
CA ASP A 20 -7.61 0.88 -12.42
C ASP A 20 -6.88 0.43 -11.13
N ARG A 21 -7.48 0.62 -9.93
CA ARG A 21 -6.79 0.45 -8.62
C ARG A 21 -7.69 -0.15 -7.53
N GLY A 22 -7.06 -0.56 -6.43
CA GLY A 22 -7.73 -1.01 -5.20
C GLY A 22 -8.16 -2.49 -5.21
N GLN A 23 -7.79 -3.24 -6.25
CA GLN A 23 -8.05 -4.67 -6.37
C GLN A 23 -6.84 -5.38 -6.99
N LEU A 24 -6.63 -6.65 -6.65
CA LEU A 24 -5.67 -7.51 -7.34
C LEU A 24 -6.37 -8.20 -8.50
N LYS A 25 -6.23 -7.65 -9.70
CA LYS A 25 -6.81 -8.16 -10.93
C LYS A 25 -5.92 -7.79 -12.12
N GLU A 26 -5.85 -8.68 -13.10
CA GLU A 26 -5.15 -8.41 -14.35
C GLU A 26 -5.64 -7.12 -15.02
N GLY A 27 -4.70 -6.35 -15.57
CA GLY A 27 -4.95 -5.07 -16.24
C GLY A 27 -5.08 -3.86 -15.30
N LEU A 28 -5.08 -4.06 -13.97
CA LEU A 28 -5.03 -2.96 -13.00
C LEU A 28 -3.58 -2.53 -12.72
N ALA A 29 -3.42 -1.32 -12.16
CA ALA A 29 -2.13 -0.87 -11.67
C ALA A 29 -1.61 -1.81 -10.59
N ALA A 30 -0.34 -2.21 -10.69
CA ALA A 30 0.33 -3.05 -9.72
C ALA A 30 0.75 -2.23 -8.47
N ASP A 31 -0.25 -1.72 -7.75
CA ASP A 31 -0.12 -1.14 -6.42
C ASP A 31 -0.37 -2.26 -5.39
N ILE A 32 0.71 -2.80 -4.82
CA ILE A 32 0.66 -4.04 -4.04
C ILE A 32 1.47 -3.86 -2.77
N VAL A 33 0.95 -4.36 -1.65
CA VAL A 33 1.66 -4.45 -0.37
C VAL A 33 1.80 -5.92 0.00
N VAL A 34 3.02 -6.35 0.29
CA VAL A 34 3.34 -7.66 0.87
C VAL A 34 3.73 -7.42 2.32
N PHE A 35 3.03 -8.10 3.23
CA PHE A 35 3.25 -7.97 4.66
C PHE A 35 3.04 -9.31 5.35
N ASP A 36 3.69 -9.49 6.48
CA ASP A 36 3.52 -10.62 7.37
C ASP A 36 2.39 -10.30 8.38
N PRO A 37 1.25 -11.03 8.34
CA PRO A 37 0.13 -10.78 9.23
C PRO A 37 0.43 -11.05 10.70
N GLU A 38 1.45 -11.85 11.03
CA GLU A 38 1.82 -12.15 12.43
C GLU A 38 2.66 -11.04 13.05
N THR A 39 3.41 -10.29 12.24
CA THR A 39 4.33 -9.25 12.71
C THR A 39 3.90 -7.83 12.39
N LEU A 40 2.90 -7.62 11.52
CA LEU A 40 2.41 -6.30 11.13
C LEU A 40 1.93 -5.48 12.35
N ALA A 41 2.60 -4.37 12.62
CA ALA A 41 2.23 -3.48 13.73
C ALA A 41 2.72 -2.04 13.51
N ASP A 42 1.95 -1.08 14.00
CA ASP A 42 2.43 0.28 14.24
C ASP A 42 3.36 0.29 15.46
N LYS A 43 4.43 1.10 15.37
CA LYS A 43 5.38 1.34 16.46
C LYS A 43 5.34 2.78 16.96
N SER A 44 4.62 3.67 16.28
CA SER A 44 4.51 5.06 16.67
C SER A 44 3.95 5.20 18.10
N THR A 45 4.55 6.08 18.88
CA THR A 45 4.09 6.42 20.24
C THR A 45 3.92 7.93 20.35
N TRP A 46 3.23 8.39 21.40
CA TRP A 46 3.09 9.83 21.64
C TRP A 46 4.43 10.56 21.81
N SER A 47 5.41 9.92 22.45
CA SER A 47 6.75 10.46 22.66
C SER A 47 7.67 10.32 21.45
N ASP A 48 7.43 9.30 20.60
CA ASP A 48 8.19 9.04 19.39
C ASP A 48 7.23 8.66 18.24
N PRO A 49 6.66 9.67 17.56
CA PRO A 49 5.60 9.45 16.57
C PRO A 49 6.11 9.09 15.18
N LEU A 50 7.43 9.16 14.93
CA LEU A 50 8.02 8.97 13.59
C LEU A 50 8.60 7.56 13.38
N GLN A 51 8.25 6.61 14.25
CA GLN A 51 8.72 5.24 14.10
C GLN A 51 8.04 4.54 12.92
N PRO A 52 8.81 3.84 12.07
CA PRO A 52 8.24 3.06 10.97
C PRO A 52 7.45 1.87 11.53
N ALA A 53 6.38 1.50 10.82
CA ALA A 53 5.69 0.24 11.05
C ALA A 53 6.61 -0.95 10.76
N VAL A 54 6.31 -2.09 11.37
CA VAL A 54 7.01 -3.37 11.14
C VAL A 54 6.10 -4.36 10.42
N GLY A 55 6.69 -5.40 9.83
CA GLY A 55 5.95 -6.48 9.14
C GLY A 55 5.57 -6.16 7.69
N VAL A 56 5.89 -4.97 7.15
CA VAL A 56 5.77 -4.67 5.71
C VAL A 56 7.06 -5.03 4.99
N GLU A 57 7.00 -6.01 4.09
CA GLU A 57 8.18 -6.54 3.40
C GLU A 57 8.40 -5.83 2.05
N HIS A 58 7.34 -5.69 1.26
CA HIS A 58 7.40 -5.03 -0.04
C HIS A 58 6.22 -4.08 -0.26
N VAL A 59 6.50 -2.97 -0.91
CA VAL A 59 5.48 -2.06 -1.44
C VAL A 59 5.81 -1.78 -2.90
N LEU A 60 4.86 -2.03 -3.78
CA LEU A 60 4.92 -1.74 -5.19
C LEU A 60 3.94 -0.61 -5.50
N VAL A 61 4.38 0.33 -6.33
CA VAL A 61 3.52 1.36 -6.92
C VAL A 61 3.72 1.31 -8.42
N ASN A 62 2.61 1.13 -9.16
CA ASN A 62 2.65 0.93 -10.62
C ASN A 62 3.68 -0.15 -11.06
N GLY A 63 3.85 -1.20 -10.26
CA GLY A 63 4.74 -2.34 -10.55
C GLY A 63 6.21 -2.16 -10.17
N GLN A 64 6.60 -1.00 -9.60
CA GLN A 64 7.97 -0.77 -9.14
C GLN A 64 8.05 -0.79 -7.62
N ARG A 65 9.04 -1.49 -7.07
CA ARG A 65 9.27 -1.59 -5.62
C ARG A 65 9.76 -0.27 -5.05
N VAL A 66 8.92 0.36 -4.22
CA VAL A 66 9.25 1.55 -3.43
C VAL A 66 9.67 1.18 -2.00
N ILE A 67 9.27 0.00 -1.54
CA ILE A 67 9.88 -0.72 -0.41
C ILE A 67 10.27 -2.11 -0.94
N ALA A 68 11.52 -2.50 -0.73
CA ALA A 68 12.06 -3.80 -1.06
C ALA A 68 12.81 -4.36 0.15
N ASP A 69 12.53 -5.61 0.49
CA ASP A 69 13.14 -6.31 1.63
C ASP A 69 13.10 -5.50 2.95
N GLY A 70 11.97 -4.82 3.20
CA GLY A 70 11.76 -3.97 4.37
C GLY A 70 12.43 -2.59 4.33
N ALA A 71 13.16 -2.25 3.26
CA ALA A 71 13.86 -0.98 3.11
C ALA A 71 13.23 -0.09 2.02
N VAL A 72 13.18 1.23 2.29
CA VAL A 72 12.73 2.23 1.31
C VAL A 72 13.72 2.31 0.15
N THR A 73 13.22 2.35 -1.07
CA THR A 73 14.02 2.55 -2.29
C THR A 73 13.92 4.00 -2.76
N ASN A 74 14.70 4.37 -3.78
CA ASN A 74 14.64 5.71 -4.40
C ASN A 74 13.64 5.78 -5.58
N GLN A 75 12.81 4.75 -5.78
CA GLN A 75 11.86 4.73 -6.89
C GLN A 75 10.66 5.62 -6.58
N LEU A 76 10.28 6.48 -7.53
CA LEU A 76 9.14 7.39 -7.42
C LEU A 76 8.15 7.17 -8.58
N PRO A 77 7.59 5.95 -8.76
CA PRO A 77 6.74 5.60 -9.89
C PRO A 77 5.30 6.15 -9.80
N GLY A 78 5.05 7.06 -8.84
CA GLY A 78 3.74 7.64 -8.60
C GLY A 78 3.20 8.43 -9.79
N ARG A 79 1.87 8.51 -9.89
CA ARG A 79 1.19 9.27 -10.95
C ARG A 79 0.08 10.11 -10.37
N VAL A 80 -0.18 11.26 -10.97
CA VAL A 80 -1.35 12.08 -10.64
C VAL A 80 -2.60 11.32 -11.06
N LEU A 81 -3.48 11.03 -10.10
CA LEU A 81 -4.74 10.35 -10.36
C LEU A 81 -5.83 11.37 -10.69
N ARG A 82 -6.66 11.03 -11.68
CA ARG A 82 -7.87 11.75 -12.03
C ARG A 82 -9.05 10.83 -11.81
N ARG A 83 -10.22 11.40 -11.53
CA ARG A 83 -11.46 10.63 -11.45
C ARG A 83 -11.73 10.01 -12.83
N SER A 84 -12.02 8.72 -12.85
CA SER A 84 -12.19 7.92 -14.08
C SER A 84 -13.48 7.14 -14.09
#